data_AF-A0A0F3GWX9-F1
#
_entry.id   AF-A0A0F3GWX9-F1
#
_cell.length_a   1.000
_cell.length_b   1.000
_cell.length_c   1.000
_cell.angle_alpha   90.00
_cell.angle_beta   90.00
_cell.angle_gamma   90.00
#
_symmetry.space_group_name_H-M   'P 1'
#
loop_
_entity.id
_entity.type
_entity.pdbx_description
1 polymer ?
#
loop_
_entity_poly.entity_id
_entity_poly.type
_entity_poly.pdbx_seq_one_letter_code
_entity_poly.pdbx_strand_id
1 'polypeptide(L)'
;MRSDKVKKGIERAPHRTLLYATGIPSSEMNKPFVGVATSFTDIIPGHIGMRELERFIEKGVHTGGGYPFFFGIPGICDGIAMGHSGMYYSLPSRDLIAD
;
A
#
# COMPACT_ATOMS: atom_id res chain seq x y z
N MET A 1 -7.89 -10.37 -15.28
CA MET A 1 -6.92 -9.62 -14.44
C MET A 1 -7.08 -10.04 -12.98
N ARG A 2 -6.05 -9.93 -12.10
CA ARG A 2 -6.17 -10.39 -10.69
C ARG A 2 -7.31 -9.69 -9.94
N SER A 3 -7.47 -8.38 -10.13
CA SER A 3 -8.54 -7.59 -9.49
C SER A 3 -9.95 -7.99 -9.92
N ASP A 4 -10.13 -8.67 -11.05
CA ASP A 4 -11.47 -9.12 -11.47
C ASP A 4 -12.08 -10.13 -10.50
N LYS A 5 -11.25 -10.88 -9.77
CA LYS A 5 -11.69 -11.89 -8.79
C LYS A 5 -12.55 -11.31 -7.67
N VAL A 6 -12.46 -10.00 -7.40
CA VAL A 6 -13.24 -9.30 -6.37
C VAL A 6 -14.26 -8.32 -6.94
N LYS A 7 -14.35 -8.19 -8.27
CA LYS A 7 -15.18 -7.19 -8.95
C LYS A 7 -16.25 -7.80 -9.85
N LYS A 8 -15.92 -8.84 -10.60
CA LYS A 8 -16.79 -9.42 -11.63
C LYS A 8 -17.61 -10.57 -11.05
N GLY A 9 -18.83 -10.73 -11.56
CA GLY A 9 -19.77 -11.73 -11.08
C GLY A 9 -20.79 -11.17 -10.08
N ILE A 10 -21.97 -11.78 -10.05
CA ILE A 10 -23.05 -11.39 -9.14
C ILE A 10 -22.65 -11.69 -7.69
N GLU A 11 -21.90 -12.77 -7.47
CA GLU A 11 -21.39 -13.21 -6.17
C GLU A 11 -20.38 -12.23 -5.55
N ARG A 12 -19.80 -11.33 -6.36
CA ARG A 12 -18.89 -10.28 -5.89
C ARG A 12 -19.60 -8.98 -5.51
N ALA A 13 -20.93 -8.94 -5.50
CA ALA A 13 -21.69 -7.78 -5.04
C ALA A 13 -21.26 -7.27 -3.64
N PRO A 14 -21.07 -8.12 -2.61
CA PRO A 14 -20.62 -7.65 -1.29
C PRO A 14 -19.22 -7.03 -1.33
N HIS A 15 -18.32 -7.58 -2.16
CA HIS A 15 -16.95 -7.09 -2.30
C HIS A 15 -16.95 -5.70 -2.95
N ARG A 16 -17.77 -5.49 -3.98
CA ARG A 16 -17.95 -4.18 -4.60
C ARG A 16 -18.52 -3.16 -3.62
N THR A 17 -19.45 -3.54 -2.75
CA THR A 17 -19.97 -2.64 -1.70
C THR A 17 -18.87 -2.14 -0.78
N LEU A 18 -17.99 -3.03 -0.31
CA LEU A 18 -16.84 -2.64 0.53
C LEU A 18 -15.85 -1.78 -0.23
N LEU A 19 -15.59 -2.09 -1.51
CA LEU A 19 -14.76 -1.24 -2.36
C LEU A 19 -15.36 0.16 -2.51
N TYR A 20 -16.66 0.29 -2.76
CA TYR A 20 -17.31 1.60 -2.81
C TYR A 20 -17.19 2.37 -1.49
N ALA A 21 -17.21 1.68 -0.34
CA ALA A 21 -16.99 2.30 0.95
C ALA A 21 -15.57 2.88 1.13
N THR A 22 -14.58 2.46 0.32
CA THR A 22 -13.25 3.08 0.30
C THR A 22 -13.21 4.38 -0.51
N GLY A 23 -14.31 4.79 -1.14
CA GLY A 23 -14.40 6.02 -1.94
C GLY A 23 -14.09 5.86 -3.42
N ILE A 24 -13.87 4.64 -3.94
CA ILE A 24 -13.73 4.43 -5.39
C ILE A 24 -15.05 4.77 -6.11
N PRO A 25 -15.05 5.60 -7.16
CA PRO A 25 -16.25 5.87 -7.92
C PRO A 25 -16.58 4.70 -8.86
N SER A 26 -17.86 4.55 -9.19
CA SER A 26 -18.35 3.50 -10.09
C SER A 26 -17.69 3.51 -11.47
N SER A 27 -17.32 4.68 -11.99
CA SER A 27 -16.60 4.86 -13.25
C SER A 27 -15.22 4.20 -13.27
N GLU A 28 -14.59 4.04 -12.11
CA GLU A 28 -13.21 3.53 -11.98
C GLU A 28 -13.18 2.04 -11.64
N MET A 29 -14.31 1.44 -11.26
CA MET A 29 -14.41 0.04 -10.82
C MET A 29 -13.84 -0.95 -11.85
N ASN A 30 -13.95 -0.65 -13.13
CA ASN A 30 -13.47 -1.56 -14.18
C ASN A 30 -11.96 -1.49 -14.42
N LYS A 31 -11.24 -0.50 -13.87
CA LYS A 31 -9.80 -0.32 -14.08
C LYS A 31 -8.95 -1.40 -13.37
N PRO A 32 -7.71 -1.63 -13.83
CA PRO A 32 -6.71 -2.35 -13.04
C PRO A 32 -6.53 -1.72 -11.67
N PHE A 33 -6.51 -2.54 -10.62
CA PHE A 33 -6.21 -2.07 -9.27
C PHE A 33 -4.71 -2.23 -9.03
N VAL A 34 -4.08 -1.20 -8.51
CA VAL A 34 -2.65 -1.16 -8.21
C VAL A 34 -2.48 -0.97 -6.71
N GLY A 35 -1.98 -1.99 -6.02
CA GLY A 35 -1.57 -1.88 -4.63
C GLY A 35 -0.24 -1.14 -4.55
N VAL A 36 -0.18 -0.06 -3.78
CA VAL A 36 1.03 0.72 -3.52
C VAL A 36 1.44 0.48 -2.07
N ALA A 37 2.46 -0.34 -1.88
CA ALA A 37 3.06 -0.59 -0.56
C ALA A 37 3.94 0.59 -0.17
N THR A 38 3.75 1.12 1.04
CA THR A 38 4.55 2.23 1.57
C THR A 38 5.03 1.91 2.98
N SER A 39 6.30 2.19 3.26
CA SER A 39 6.87 2.11 4.61
C SER A 39 6.97 3.49 5.27
N PHE A 40 6.15 4.46 4.82
CA PHE A 40 6.11 5.78 5.43
C PHE A 40 5.97 5.68 6.95
N THR A 41 6.83 6.41 7.65
CA THR A 41 6.75 6.55 9.09
C THR A 41 7.53 7.79 9.54
N ASP A 42 7.07 8.43 10.62
CA ASP A 42 7.70 9.61 11.19
C ASP A 42 8.99 9.28 11.97
N ILE A 43 9.23 7.99 12.28
CA ILE A 43 10.37 7.57 13.12
C ILE A 43 11.61 7.17 12.32
N ILE A 44 11.52 7.01 10.99
CA ILE A 44 12.66 6.64 10.13
C ILE A 44 12.98 7.83 9.24
N PRO A 45 14.11 8.54 9.47
CA PRO A 45 14.46 9.73 8.69
C PRO A 45 14.48 9.50 7.17
N GLY A 46 14.87 8.30 6.72
CA GLY A 46 14.84 7.93 5.30
C GLY A 46 13.43 7.73 4.70
N HIS A 47 12.39 7.62 5.53
CA HIS A 47 11.02 7.33 5.09
C HIS A 47 10.07 8.53 5.19
N ILE A 48 10.45 9.61 5.89
CA ILE A 48 9.56 10.76 6.13
C ILE A 48 9.07 11.42 4.83
N GLY A 49 9.89 11.39 3.77
CA GLY A 49 9.55 11.95 2.45
C GLY A 49 8.60 11.09 1.61
N MET A 50 8.27 9.87 2.05
CA MET A 50 7.47 8.93 1.25
C MET A 50 6.05 9.42 1.01
N ARG A 51 5.43 10.23 1.89
CA ARG A 51 4.08 10.77 1.65
C ARG A 51 4.00 11.62 0.39
N GLU A 52 5.05 12.37 0.06
CA GLU A 52 5.07 13.16 -1.16
C GLU A 52 5.19 12.25 -2.39
N LEU A 53 6.07 11.25 -2.32
CA LEU A 53 6.23 10.23 -3.36
C LEU A 53 4.92 9.46 -3.62
N GLU A 54 4.17 9.11 -2.56
CA GLU A 54 2.86 8.48 -2.65
C GLU A 54 1.91 9.28 -3.54
N ARG A 55 1.89 10.62 -3.41
CA ARG A 55 1.05 11.50 -4.25
C ARG A 55 1.48 11.53 -5.71
N PHE A 56 2.79 11.46 -5.98
CA PHE A 56 3.28 11.35 -7.35
C PHE A 56 2.94 9.98 -7.97
N ILE A 57 3.08 8.90 -7.20
CA ILE A 57 2.70 7.54 -7.61
C ILE A 57 1.20 7.46 -7.88
N GLU A 58 0.36 8.02 -7.00
CA GLU A 58 -1.10 8.09 -7.17
C GLU A 58 -1.47 8.70 -8.52
N LYS A 59 -0.90 9.87 -8.83
CA LYS A 59 -1.09 10.55 -10.13
C LYS A 59 -0.61 9.71 -11.31
N GLY A 60 0.55 9.04 -11.16
CA GLY A 60 1.10 8.16 -12.19
C GLY A 60 0.19 6.98 -12.50
N VAL A 61 -0.33 6.32 -11.46
CA VAL A 61 -1.27 5.19 -11.60
C VAL A 61 -2.55 5.62 -12.30
N HIS A 62 -3.14 6.74 -11.88
CA HIS A 62 -4.35 7.26 -12.54
C HIS A 62 -4.10 7.63 -14.01
N THR A 63 -3.00 8.32 -14.30
CA THR A 63 -2.60 8.67 -15.68
C THR A 63 -2.36 7.42 -16.53
N GLY A 64 -1.81 6.36 -15.93
CA GLY A 64 -1.61 5.05 -16.56
C GLY A 64 -2.88 4.21 -16.73
N GLY A 65 -4.06 4.74 -16.37
CA GLY A 65 -5.34 4.05 -16.51
C GLY A 65 -5.65 3.03 -15.41
N GLY A 66 -4.89 3.04 -14.30
CA GLY A 66 -5.15 2.22 -13.11
C GLY A 66 -5.89 2.98 -12.01
N TYR A 67 -6.23 2.27 -10.93
CA TYR A 67 -6.75 2.84 -9.69
C TYR A 67 -5.85 2.41 -8.51
N PRO A 68 -5.24 3.36 -7.77
CA PRO A 68 -4.31 3.06 -6.70
C PRO A 68 -5.02 2.73 -5.37
N PHE A 69 -4.46 1.80 -4.61
CA PHE A 69 -4.80 1.54 -3.22
C PHE A 69 -3.51 1.50 -2.40
N PHE A 70 -3.39 2.38 -1.41
CA PHE A 70 -2.21 2.45 -0.54
C PHE A 70 -2.38 1.54 0.66
N PHE A 71 -1.32 0.83 1.03
CA PHE A 71 -1.26 0.08 2.28
C PHE A 71 0.12 0.20 2.91
N GLY A 72 0.15 0.23 4.24
CA GLY A 72 1.36 0.39 5.03
C GLY A 72 2.08 -0.93 5.24
N ILE A 73 3.40 -0.90 5.18
CA ILE A 73 4.30 -1.97 5.64
C ILE A 73 5.18 -1.42 6.79
N PRO A 74 5.56 -2.26 7.77
CA PRO A 74 6.41 -1.81 8.86
C PRO A 74 7.82 -1.46 8.37
N GLY A 75 8.55 -0.68 9.18
CA GLY A 75 9.96 -0.41 8.96
C GLY A 75 10.66 -0.20 10.30
N ILE A 76 11.97 -0.42 10.30
CA ILE A 76 12.87 -0.15 11.44
C ILE A 76 14.02 0.73 10.95
N CYS A 77 14.42 1.72 11.75
CA CYS A 77 15.65 2.46 11.50
C CYS A 77 16.80 1.77 12.21
N ASP A 78 17.69 1.12 11.44
CA ASP A 78 18.89 0.47 11.98
C ASP A 78 19.76 1.44 12.78
N GLY A 79 19.88 2.68 12.33
CA GLY A 79 20.65 3.72 13.02
C GLY A 79 20.11 4.05 14.42
N ILE A 80 18.78 4.10 14.58
CA ILE A 80 18.15 4.32 15.90
C ILE A 80 18.23 3.04 16.74
N ALA A 81 18.06 1.88 16.12
CA ALA A 81 18.06 0.59 16.83
C ALA A 81 19.45 0.15 17.31
N MET A 82 20.52 0.75 16.79
CA MET A 82 21.90 0.36 17.04
C MET A 82 22.27 0.53 18.52
N GLY A 83 22.92 -0.49 19.09
CA GLY A 83 23.44 -0.44 20.46
C GLY A 83 22.45 -0.81 21.56
N HIS A 84 21.24 -1.26 21.24
CA HIS A 84 20.27 -1.76 22.21
C HIS A 84 19.42 -2.92 21.68
N SER A 85 18.53 -3.47 22.51
CA SER A 85 17.71 -4.66 22.21
C SER A 85 16.83 -4.53 20.96
N GLY A 86 16.50 -3.32 20.51
CA GLY A 86 15.82 -3.08 19.23
C GLY A 86 16.53 -3.69 18.01
N MET A 87 17.86 -3.83 18.02
CA MET A 87 18.60 -4.43 16.90
C MET A 87 18.25 -5.91 16.67
N TYR A 88 17.71 -6.60 17.68
CA TYR A 88 17.23 -8.00 17.54
C TYR A 88 16.09 -8.13 16.52
N TYR A 89 15.42 -7.04 16.16
CA TYR A 89 14.27 -7.02 15.28
C TYR A 89 14.59 -6.52 13.86
N SER A 90 15.78 -5.95 13.61
CA SER A 90 16.12 -5.36 12.31
C SER A 90 16.09 -6.40 11.18
N LEU A 91 16.94 -7.43 11.22
CA LEU A 91 16.99 -8.43 10.13
C LEU A 91 15.69 -9.24 9.97
N PRO A 92 15.03 -9.73 11.03
CA PRO A 92 13.74 -10.41 10.91
C PRO A 92 12.64 -9.54 10.29
N SER A 93 12.72 -8.20 10.43
CA SER A 93 11.71 -7.31 9.82
C SER A 93 11.67 -7.41 8.29
N ARG A 94 12.76 -7.82 7.64
CA ARG A 94 12.79 -8.06 6.19
C ARG A 94 11.79 -9.13 5.77
N ASP A 95 11.76 -10.25 6.50
CA ASP A 95 10.89 -11.37 6.17
C ASP A 95 9.44 -11.01 6.52
N LEU A 96 9.22 -10.28 7.63
CA LEU A 96 7.92 -9.74 7.99
C LEU A 96 7.35 -8.75 6.95
N ILE A 97 8.21 -7.99 6.25
CA ILE A 97 7.79 -7.10 5.14
C ILE A 97 7.40 -7.90 3.89
N ALA A 98 8.02 -9.07 3.69
CA ALA A 98 7.80 -9.91 2.52
C ALA A 98 6.53 -10.78 2.63
N ASP A 99 6.17 -11.21 3.84
CA ASP A 99 4.96 -11.97 4.15
C ASP A 99 3.65 -11.20 3.86
#